data_AF-A0A6N6MSH3-F1
#
_entry.id   AF-A0A6N6MSH3-F1
#
_cell.length_a   1.000
_cell.length_b   1.000
_cell.length_c   1.000
_cell.angle_alpha   90.00
_cell.angle_beta   90.00
_cell.angle_gamma   90.00
#
_symmetry.space_group_name_H-M   'P 1'
#
loop_
_entity.id
_entity.type
_entity.pdbx_description
1 polymer ?
#
loop_
_entity_poly.entity_id
_entity_poly.type
_entity_poly.pdbx_seq_one_letter_code
_entity_poly.pdbx_strand_id
1 'polypeptide(L)'
;MFDPKVTSDARAAATASLNRSFALIEQTLSDGRPFLTGMSSALPDGYLFVVQAWAPMTGFDLGPFPRLTDLAGRVATRPSVREALAAERKREERA
;
A
#
# COMPACT_ATOMS: atom_id res chain seq x y z
N MET A 1 7.97 -3.04 -14.30
CA MET A 1 7.28 -1.88 -13.70
C MET A 1 8.27 -0.73 -13.47
N PHE A 2 9.45 -1.00 -12.88
CA PHE A 2 10.49 0.01 -12.62
C PHE A 2 11.63 0.07 -13.65
N ASP A 3 11.83 -0.98 -14.46
CA ASP A 3 12.76 -0.95 -15.60
C ASP A 3 12.11 -0.19 -16.78
N PRO A 4 12.74 0.87 -17.31
CA PRO A 4 12.24 1.63 -18.47
C PRO A 4 12.07 0.80 -19.73
N LYS A 5 12.73 -0.36 -19.84
CA LYS A 5 12.68 -1.25 -21.01
C LYS A 5 11.50 -2.23 -20.98
N VAL A 6 10.68 -2.20 -19.94
CA VAL A 6 9.49 -3.04 -19.83
C VAL A 6 8.49 -2.68 -20.93
N THR A 7 8.06 -3.69 -21.67
CA THR A 7 7.04 -3.55 -22.72
C THR A 7 5.69 -3.11 -22.15
N SER A 8 4.89 -2.43 -22.96
CA SER A 8 3.53 -1.99 -22.59
C SER A 8 2.67 -3.14 -22.09
N ASP A 9 2.79 -4.31 -22.71
CA ASP A 9 1.98 -5.49 -22.40
C ASP A 9 2.33 -6.09 -21.03
N ALA A 10 3.62 -6.13 -20.69
CA ALA A 10 4.07 -6.58 -19.39
C ALA A 10 3.63 -5.59 -18.28
N ARG A 11 3.62 -4.29 -18.56
CA ARG A 11 3.07 -3.27 -17.63
C ARG A 11 1.55 -3.43 -17.47
N ALA A 12 0.82 -3.70 -18.54
CA ALA A 12 -0.62 -3.94 -18.49
C ALA A 12 -0.97 -5.20 -17.67
N ALA A 13 -0.23 -6.29 -17.87
CA ALA A 13 -0.42 -7.53 -17.10
C ALA A 13 -0.16 -7.33 -15.60
N ALA A 14 0.91 -6.60 -15.25
CA ALA A 14 1.21 -6.24 -13.85
C ALA A 14 0.09 -5.39 -13.22
N THR A 15 -0.39 -4.38 -13.96
CA THR A 15 -1.49 -3.50 -13.52
C THR A 15 -2.77 -4.31 -13.29
N ALA A 16 -3.12 -5.22 -14.20
CA ALA A 16 -4.26 -6.10 -14.04
C ALA A 16 -4.14 -7.01 -12.81
N SER A 17 -2.93 -7.49 -12.51
CA SER A 17 -2.69 -8.29 -11.31
C SER A 17 -2.87 -7.46 -10.03
N LEU A 18 -2.34 -6.24 -9.99
CA LEU A 18 -2.51 -5.32 -8.86
C LEU A 18 -3.98 -4.98 -8.63
N ASN A 19 -4.72 -4.70 -9.71
CA ASN A 19 -6.16 -4.44 -9.63
C ASN A 19 -6.92 -5.61 -8.98
N ARG A 20 -6.61 -6.87 -9.36
CA ARG A 20 -7.26 -8.04 -8.74
C ARG A 20 -6.94 -8.15 -7.25
N SER A 21 -5.67 -7.97 -6.88
CA SER A 21 -5.23 -8.07 -5.49
C SER A 21 -5.85 -6.97 -4.62
N PHE A 22 -5.87 -5.72 -5.09
CA PHE A 22 -6.46 -4.61 -4.36
C PHE A 22 -7.98 -4.69 -4.30
N ALA A 23 -8.64 -5.16 -5.36
CA ALA A 23 -10.09 -5.41 -5.32
C ALA A 23 -10.47 -6.45 -4.26
N LEU A 24 -9.68 -7.53 -4.11
CA LEU A 24 -9.91 -8.52 -3.06
C LEU A 24 -9.77 -7.92 -1.66
N ILE A 25 -8.77 -7.06 -1.45
CA ILE A 25 -8.55 -6.37 -0.18
C ILE A 25 -9.69 -5.37 0.12
N GLU A 26 -10.07 -4.57 -0.87
CA GLU A 26 -11.20 -3.64 -0.79
C GLU A 26 -12.49 -4.37 -0.42
N GLN A 27 -12.74 -5.54 -1.02
CA GLN A 27 -13.86 -6.41 -0.67
C GLN A 27 -13.73 -6.99 0.75
N THR A 28 -12.53 -7.40 1.16
CA THR A 28 -12.29 -7.94 2.51
C THR A 28 -12.58 -6.92 3.59
N LEU A 29 -12.31 -5.64 3.32
CA LEU A 29 -12.59 -4.52 4.24
C LEU A 29 -14.05 -4.03 4.16
N SER A 30 -14.87 -4.59 3.27
CA SER A 30 -16.25 -4.13 3.05
C SER A 30 -17.19 -4.39 4.21
N ASP A 31 -16.83 -5.30 5.12
CA ASP A 31 -17.59 -5.58 6.34
C ASP A 31 -17.39 -4.55 7.46
N GLY A 32 -16.61 -3.49 7.21
CA GLY A 32 -16.39 -2.40 8.15
C GLY A 32 -15.31 -2.67 9.20
N ARG A 33 -14.59 -3.79 9.11
CA ARG A 33 -13.46 -4.06 10.00
C ARG A 33 -12.39 -2.95 9.90
N PRO A 34 -11.72 -2.59 11.02
CA PRO A 34 -10.76 -1.50 10.99
C PRO A 34 -9.43 -1.88 10.30
N PHE A 35 -9.05 -3.17 10.35
CA PHE A 35 -7.82 -3.75 9.83
C PHE A 35 -8.09 -5.12 9.20
N LEU A 36 -7.14 -5.66 8.41
CA LEU A 36 -7.32 -6.94 7.71
C LEU A 36 -7.61 -8.09 8.67
N THR A 37 -6.97 -8.10 9.84
CA THR A 37 -7.09 -9.15 10.86
C THR A 37 -8.16 -8.88 11.92
N GLY A 38 -9.02 -7.88 11.72
CA GLY A 38 -10.10 -7.54 12.66
C GLY A 38 -9.82 -6.24 13.42
N MET A 39 -9.90 -6.26 14.76
CA MET A 39 -9.89 -5.03 15.57
C MET A 39 -8.51 -4.40 15.78
N SER A 40 -7.44 -5.20 15.70
CA SER A 40 -6.08 -4.73 15.96
C SER A 40 -5.24 -4.86 14.70
N SER A 41 -4.39 -3.86 14.45
CA SER A 41 -3.44 -3.89 13.35
C SER A 41 -2.37 -4.95 13.57
N ALA A 42 -2.12 -5.75 12.55
CA ALA A 42 -1.14 -6.82 12.54
C ALA A 42 -0.13 -6.66 11.38
N LEU A 43 0.75 -7.66 11.25
CA LEU A 43 1.78 -7.70 10.22
C LEU A 43 1.24 -7.47 8.78
N PRO A 44 0.07 -8.03 8.37
CA PRO A 44 -0.46 -7.82 7.03
C PRO A 44 -0.76 -6.35 6.72
N ASP A 45 -1.27 -5.59 7.71
CA ASP A 45 -1.60 -4.18 7.52
C ASP A 45 -0.33 -3.33 7.33
N GLY A 46 0.74 -3.65 8.07
CA GLY A 46 2.04 -3.00 7.91
C GLY A 46 2.68 -3.28 6.54
N TYR A 47 2.57 -4.51 6.05
CA TYR A 47 3.05 -4.86 4.72
C TYR A 47 2.25 -4.13 3.62
N LEU A 48 0.92 -4.15 3.72
CA LEU A 48 0.04 -3.45 2.78
C LEU A 48 0.29 -1.94 2.78
N PHE A 49 0.57 -1.34 3.94
CA PHE A 49 0.94 0.07 4.09
C PHE A 49 2.20 0.44 3.28
N VAL A 50 3.22 -0.42 3.27
CA VAL A 50 4.44 -0.18 2.47
C VAL A 50 4.16 -0.37 0.98
N VAL A 51 3.48 -1.46 0.60
CA VAL A 51 3.20 -1.77 -0.82
C VAL A 51 2.41 -0.65 -1.49
N GLN A 52 1.39 -0.11 -0.83
CA GLN A 52 0.60 0.97 -1.41
C GLN A 52 1.35 2.30 -1.52
N ALA A 53 2.38 2.53 -0.68
CA ALA A 53 3.19 3.75 -0.75
C ALA A 53 3.94 3.85 -2.09
N TRP A 54 4.15 2.73 -2.80
CA TRP A 54 4.78 2.70 -4.13
C TRP A 54 3.81 3.02 -5.29
N ALA A 55 2.50 3.02 -5.07
CA ALA A 55 1.52 3.35 -6.09
C ALA A 55 1.77 4.72 -6.78
N PRO A 56 1.98 5.83 -6.06
CA PRO A 56 2.29 7.12 -6.70
C PRO A 56 3.61 7.10 -7.49
N MET A 57 4.63 6.37 -7.03
CA MET A 57 5.92 6.25 -7.73
C MET A 57 5.82 5.49 -9.06
N THR A 58 4.81 4.63 -9.17
CA THR A 58 4.59 3.78 -10.36
C THR A 58 3.53 4.31 -11.30
N GLY A 59 2.82 5.37 -10.91
CA GLY A 59 1.67 5.91 -11.63
C GLY A 59 0.44 5.01 -11.55
N PHE A 60 0.36 4.13 -10.54
CA PHE A 60 -0.82 3.31 -10.31
C PHE A 60 -1.88 4.09 -9.53
N ASP A 61 -3.11 4.11 -10.03
CA ASP A 61 -4.22 4.82 -9.39
C ASP A 61 -4.88 3.98 -8.29
N LEU A 62 -4.91 4.51 -7.08
CA LEU A 62 -5.59 3.91 -5.93
C LEU A 62 -7.01 4.43 -5.73
N GLY A 63 -7.48 5.40 -6.53
CA GLY A 63 -8.82 5.98 -6.45
C GLY A 63 -9.97 4.96 -6.37
N PRO A 64 -9.92 3.81 -7.09
CA PRO A 64 -10.93 2.76 -6.99
C PRO A 64 -10.98 1.99 -5.66
N PHE A 65 -9.99 2.17 -4.76
CA PHE A 65 -9.82 1.37 -3.54
C PHE A 65 -9.82 2.24 -2.25
N PRO A 66 -10.94 2.91 -1.93
CA PRO A 66 -11.00 3.86 -0.82
C PRO A 66 -10.80 3.21 0.56
N ARG A 67 -11.27 1.98 0.78
CA ARG A 67 -11.08 1.30 2.08
C ARG A 67 -9.62 0.89 2.28
N LEU A 68 -8.93 0.53 1.20
CA LEU A 68 -7.50 0.28 1.22
C LEU A 68 -6.72 1.55 1.63
N THR A 69 -7.07 2.70 1.07
CA THR A 69 -6.44 3.98 1.44
C THR A 69 -6.77 4.40 2.88
N ASP A 70 -7.98 4.14 3.36
CA ASP A 70 -8.36 4.40 4.76
C ASP A 70 -7.56 3.52 5.74
N LEU A 71 -7.38 2.25 5.41
CA LEU A 71 -6.52 1.34 6.19
C LEU A 71 -5.09 1.89 6.28
N ALA A 72 -4.56 2.39 5.17
CA ALA A 72 -3.27 3.06 5.12
C ALA A 72 -3.17 4.20 6.12
N GLY A 73 -4.18 5.08 6.11
CA GLY A 73 -4.25 6.25 6.97
C GLY A 73 -4.23 5.82 8.44
N ARG A 74 -5.00 4.80 8.81
CA ARG A 74 -5.00 4.23 10.17
C ARG A 74 -3.64 3.69 10.55
N VAL A 75 -2.97 2.93 9.67
CA VAL A 75 -1.62 2.41 9.94
C VAL A 75 -0.60 3.54 10.09
N ALA A 76 -0.70 4.59 9.27
CA ALA A 76 0.20 5.75 9.31
C ALA A 76 0.13 6.53 10.64
N THR A 77 -1.02 6.53 11.32
CA THR A 77 -1.16 7.22 12.62
C THR A 77 -0.44 6.53 13.77
N ARG A 78 0.03 5.28 13.59
CA ARG A 78 0.66 4.50 14.66
C ARG A 78 2.02 5.11 15.06
N PRO A 79 2.32 5.27 16.36
CA PRO A 79 3.59 5.84 16.82
C PRO A 79 4.81 5.12 16.24
N SER A 80 4.81 3.79 16.25
CA SER A 80 5.91 2.98 15.71
C SER A 80 6.13 3.17 14.20
N VAL A 81 5.04 3.38 13.43
CA VAL A 81 5.13 3.66 11.99
C VAL A 81 5.71 5.06 11.76
N ARG A 82 5.26 6.05 12.53
CA ARG A 82 5.80 7.42 12.46
C ARG A 82 7.28 7.48 12.84
N GLU A 83 7.69 6.73 13.85
CA GLU A 83 9.09 6.59 14.27
C GLU A 83 9.94 5.93 13.18
N ALA A 84 9.44 4.84 12.57
CA ALA A 84 10.12 4.18 11.47
C ALA A 84 10.32 5.10 10.27
N LEU A 85 9.27 5.83 9.84
CA LEU A 85 9.35 6.81 8.76
C LEU A 85 10.32 7.96 9.07
N ALA A 86 10.38 8.41 10.34
CA ALA A 86 11.34 9.41 10.75
C ALA A 86 12.79 8.88 10.74
N ALA A 87 12.98 7.61 11.11
CA ALA A 87 14.28 6.96 11.05
C ALA A 87 14.76 6.74 9.61
N GLU A 88 13.84 6.40 8.69
CA GLU A 88 14.11 6.25 7.25
C GLU A 88 14.60 7.57 6.64
N ARG A 89 13.86 8.68 6.86
CA ARG A 89 14.30 10.02 6.40
C ARG A 89 15.69 10.39 6.92
N LYS A 90 15.97 10.15 8.20
CA LYS A 90 17.30 10.39 8.80
C LYS A 90 18.40 9.49 8.22
N ARG A 91 18.09 8.36 7.61
CA ARG A 91 19.07 7.51 6.92
C ARG A 91 19.37 8.05 5.54
N GLU A 92 18.34 8.47 4.82
CA GLU A 92 18.48 9.09 3.49
C GLU A 92 19.27 10.39 3.54
N GLU A 93 19.07 11.22 4.58
CA GLU A 93 19.83 12.47 4.79
C GLU A 93 21.33 12.25 5.10
N ARG A 94 21.73 11.05 5.51
CA ARG A 94 23.10 10.71 5.90
C ARG A 94 23.87 9.92 4.84
N ALA A 95 23.22 9.57 3.74
CA ALA A 95 23.79 8.84 2.61
C ALA A 95 24.14 9.80 1.48
#